data_AF-A0A923TQA7-F1
#
_entry.id   AF-A0A923TQA7-F1
#
_cell.length_a   1.000
_cell.length_b   1.000
_cell.length_c   1.000
_cell.angle_alpha   90.00
_cell.angle_beta   90.00
_cell.angle_gamma   90.00
#
_symmetry.space_group_name_H-M   'P 1'
#
loop_
_entity.id
_entity.type
_entity.pdbx_description
1 polymer ?
#
loop_
_entity_poly.entity_id
_entity_poly.type
_entity_poly.pdbx_seq_one_letter_code
_entity_poly.pdbx_strand_id
1 'polypeptide(L)'
;QKELQAAVKVPVITSSLMQLPRLLAQEQQVGVLTISAASLGKEHLRAAGVPRERLADVIVQGVNPKGEFATRILGNQPELDLEKAAQDVVDAALALKQRAPGLQSVVLECTNMPPYRQGIEQATGFKTFSLADDARLLKPFRQAPPLPLHSLG
;
A
#
# COMPACT_ATOMS: atom_id res chain seq x y z
N GLN A 1 -1.93 -17.08 7.94
CA GLN A 1 -0.91 -16.67 6.93
C GLN A 1 0.45 -17.39 7.09
N LYS A 2 0.83 -17.91 8.28
CA LYS A 2 2.06 -18.72 8.46
C LYS A 2 2.05 -20.07 7.72
N GLU A 3 0.88 -20.65 7.46
CA GLU A 3 0.79 -22.01 6.89
C GLU A 3 1.13 -22.07 5.38
N LEU A 4 0.85 -21.01 4.62
CA LEU A 4 1.14 -20.98 3.17
C LEU A 4 2.63 -20.75 2.87
N GLN A 5 3.38 -20.07 3.76
CA GLN A 5 4.82 -19.83 3.59
C GLN A 5 5.67 -21.08 3.84
N ALA A 6 5.16 -22.06 4.59
CA ALA A 6 5.90 -23.28 4.90
C ALA A 6 6.01 -24.27 3.73
N ALA A 7 5.23 -24.08 2.65
CA ALA A 7 5.08 -25.05 1.57
C ALA A 7 5.78 -24.68 0.25
N VAL A 8 6.32 -23.47 0.10
CA VAL A 8 6.91 -23.00 -1.17
C VAL A 8 8.16 -22.15 -0.96
N LYS A 9 9.21 -22.41 -1.76
CA LYS A 9 10.49 -21.65 -1.79
C LYS A 9 10.39 -20.25 -2.41
N VAL A 10 9.17 -19.77 -2.69
CA VAL A 10 8.91 -18.47 -3.32
C VAL A 10 8.31 -17.52 -2.28
N PRO A 11 8.77 -16.26 -2.17
CA PRO A 11 8.18 -15.30 -1.24
C PRO A 11 6.69 -15.10 -1.54
N VAL A 12 5.84 -15.51 -0.61
CA VAL A 12 4.39 -15.23 -0.68
C VAL A 12 4.15 -13.82 -0.17
N ILE A 13 3.74 -12.92 -1.05
CA ILE A 13 3.31 -11.56 -0.71
C ILE A 13 1.84 -11.45 -1.02
N THR A 14 1.05 -11.28 0.03
CA THR A 14 -0.41 -11.29 -0.06
C THR A 14 -1.03 -9.94 0.31
N SER A 15 -0.21 -8.95 0.69
CA SER A 15 -0.68 -7.64 1.10
C SER A 15 0.39 -6.58 0.87
N SER A 16 -0.01 -5.39 0.44
CA SER A 16 0.88 -4.23 0.30
C SER A 16 1.43 -3.75 1.65
N LEU A 17 0.78 -4.09 2.77
CA LEU A 17 1.26 -3.82 4.13
C LEU A 17 2.64 -4.42 4.42
N MET A 18 3.03 -5.48 3.71
CA MET A 18 4.35 -6.11 3.86
C MET A 18 5.52 -5.20 3.44
N GLN A 19 5.24 -3.99 2.93
CA GLN A 19 6.22 -2.96 2.65
C GLN A 19 6.51 -2.06 3.86
N LEU A 20 5.61 -2.03 4.86
CA LEU A 20 5.73 -1.16 6.04
C LEU A 20 7.05 -1.33 6.80
N PRO A 21 7.59 -2.54 7.06
CA PRO A 21 8.84 -2.67 7.81
C PRO A 21 10.02 -1.99 7.13
N ARG A 22 10.08 -2.07 5.79
CA ARG A 22 11.14 -1.44 4.99
C ARG A 22 11.02 0.09 5.01
N LEU A 23 9.80 0.61 4.87
CA LEU A 23 9.55 2.06 4.89
C LEU A 23 9.85 2.63 6.28
N LEU A 24 9.39 1.96 7.34
CA LEU A 24 9.66 2.37 8.73
C LEU A 24 11.15 2.31 9.11
N ALA A 25 11.97 1.52 8.42
CA ALA A 25 13.42 1.55 8.61
C ALA A 25 14.08 2.84 8.08
N GLN A 26 13.39 3.59 7.22
CA GLN A 26 13.90 4.78 6.54
C GLN A 26 13.13 6.06 6.96
N GLU A 27 11.91 5.89 7.47
CA GLU A 27 10.99 6.97 7.80
C GLU A 27 10.53 6.85 9.26
N GLN A 28 10.31 8.00 9.91
CA GLN A 28 9.78 8.04 11.27
C GLN A 28 8.35 7.48 11.31
N GLN A 29 7.52 7.86 10.35
CA GLN A 29 6.12 7.44 10.21
C GLN A 29 5.80 7.08 8.77
N VAL A 30 4.88 6.14 8.59
CA VAL A 30 4.40 5.71 7.26
C VAL A 30 2.87 5.67 7.27
N GLY A 31 2.27 6.22 6.23
CA GLY A 31 0.83 6.26 6.08
C GLY A 31 0.27 4.97 5.50
N VAL A 32 -0.98 4.67 5.81
CA VAL A 32 -1.75 3.61 5.13
C VAL A 32 -3.11 4.18 4.73
N LEU A 33 -3.43 4.10 3.44
CA LEU A 33 -4.77 4.34 2.94
C LEU A 33 -5.48 3.00 2.73
N THR A 34 -6.68 2.88 3.28
CA THR A 34 -7.51 1.67 3.20
C THR A 34 -8.96 2.04 2.95
N ILE A 35 -9.77 1.08 2.49
CA ILE A 35 -11.21 1.29 2.35
C ILE A 35 -11.90 1.49 3.71
N SER A 36 -11.36 0.88 4.77
CA SER A 36 -11.94 0.97 6.13
C SER A 36 -10.86 0.90 7.19
N ALA A 37 -10.57 2.04 7.84
CA ALA A 37 -9.60 2.09 8.95
C ALA A 37 -10.01 1.20 10.12
N ALA A 38 -11.31 1.03 10.36
CA ALA A 38 -11.84 0.16 11.41
C ALA A 38 -11.49 -1.32 11.18
N SER A 39 -11.27 -1.72 9.93
CA SER A 39 -10.92 -3.11 9.57
C SER A 39 -9.42 -3.39 9.72
N LEU A 40 -8.58 -2.35 9.84
CA LEU A 40 -7.13 -2.46 9.89
C LEU A 40 -6.58 -2.20 11.31
N GLY A 41 -6.65 -3.23 12.16
CA GLY A 41 -6.09 -3.20 13.51
C GLY A 41 -4.59 -3.55 13.63
N LYS A 42 -4.05 -3.39 14.85
CA LYS A 42 -2.65 -3.66 15.20
C LYS A 42 -2.17 -5.07 14.82
N GLU A 43 -3.03 -6.08 14.93
CA GLU A 43 -2.64 -7.46 14.59
C GLU A 43 -2.37 -7.64 13.08
N HIS A 44 -3.07 -6.90 12.21
CA HIS A 44 -2.75 -6.89 10.76
C HIS A 44 -1.37 -6.30 10.50
N LEU A 45 -1.05 -5.18 11.17
CA LEU A 45 0.27 -4.53 11.06
C LEU A 45 1.38 -5.45 11.58
N ARG A 46 1.15 -6.13 12.70
CA ARG A 46 2.08 -7.13 13.25
C ARG A 46 2.27 -8.31 12.30
N ALA A 47 1.20 -8.83 11.72
CA ALA A 47 1.25 -9.90 10.73
C ALA A 47 2.03 -9.47 9.47
N ALA A 48 1.96 -8.19 9.10
CA ALA A 48 2.75 -7.59 8.03
C ALA A 48 4.23 -7.33 8.40
N GLY A 49 4.63 -7.64 9.64
CA GLY A 49 6.02 -7.54 10.12
C GLY A 49 6.37 -6.23 10.80
N VAL A 50 5.40 -5.37 11.13
CA VAL A 50 5.67 -4.12 11.87
C VAL A 50 6.07 -4.45 13.32
N PRO A 51 7.24 -3.97 13.80
CA PRO A 51 7.66 -4.16 15.20
C PRO A 51 6.67 -3.55 16.20
N ARG A 52 6.53 -4.12 17.40
CA ARG A 52 5.54 -3.68 18.41
C ARG A 52 5.71 -2.21 18.77
N GLU A 53 6.96 -1.81 18.96
CA GLU A 53 7.43 -0.49 19.30
C GLU A 53 7.20 0.54 18.19
N ARG A 54 7.03 0.09 16.94
CA ARG A 54 6.76 0.95 15.77
C ARG A 54 5.30 0.97 15.33
N LEU A 55 4.39 0.28 16.04
CA LEU A 55 2.97 0.22 15.64
C LEU A 55 2.29 1.59 15.65
N ALA A 56 2.70 2.49 16.54
CA ALA A 56 2.18 3.85 16.62
C ALA A 56 2.65 4.75 15.47
N ASP A 57 3.69 4.34 14.76
CA ASP A 57 4.27 5.10 13.63
C ASP A 57 3.58 4.79 12.30
N VAL A 58 2.64 3.84 12.28
CA VAL A 58 1.78 3.56 11.14
C VAL A 58 0.48 4.34 11.28
N ILE A 59 0.30 5.36 10.45
CA ILE A 59 -0.87 6.23 10.52
C ILE A 59 -1.90 5.77 9.48
N VAL A 60 -2.95 5.11 9.96
CA VAL A 60 -4.02 4.56 9.13
C VAL A 60 -5.11 5.58 8.90
N GLN A 61 -5.53 5.74 7.64
CA GLN A 61 -6.67 6.56 7.24
C GLN A 61 -7.57 5.78 6.28
N GLY A 62 -8.86 5.75 6.62
CA GLY A 62 -9.90 5.17 5.77
C GLY A 62 -10.52 6.25 4.88
N VAL A 63 -11.14 5.84 3.78
CA VAL A 63 -12.07 6.72 3.05
C VAL A 63 -13.34 6.99 3.87
N ASN A 64 -14.15 7.95 3.44
CA ASN A 64 -15.47 8.16 4.01
C ASN A 64 -16.33 6.89 3.78
N PRO A 65 -16.85 6.23 4.84
CA PRO A 65 -17.65 5.01 4.69
C PRO A 65 -18.98 5.23 3.96
N LYS A 66 -19.43 6.49 3.84
CA LYS A 66 -20.63 6.88 3.09
C LYS A 66 -20.31 7.39 1.68
N GLY A 67 -19.03 7.44 1.31
CA GLY A 67 -18.59 7.88 -0.02
C GLY A 67 -18.91 6.85 -1.11
N GLU A 68 -18.84 7.29 -2.36
CA GLU A 68 -19.00 6.46 -3.55
C GLU A 68 -17.99 5.29 -3.54
N PHE A 69 -16.71 5.55 -3.26
CA PHE A 69 -15.67 4.52 -3.27
C PHE A 69 -16.00 3.37 -2.29
N ALA A 70 -16.33 3.71 -1.05
CA ALA A 70 -16.62 2.71 -0.01
C ALA A 70 -17.91 1.96 -0.29
N THR A 71 -19.00 2.68 -0.57
CA THR A 71 -20.34 2.09 -0.69
C THR A 71 -20.46 1.18 -1.92
N ARG A 72 -19.88 1.56 -3.05
CA ARG A 72 -19.94 0.74 -4.28
C ARG A 72 -19.07 -0.50 -4.20
N ILE A 73 -17.85 -0.37 -3.70
CA ILE A 73 -16.92 -1.51 -3.61
C ILE A 73 -17.39 -2.51 -2.54
N LEU A 74 -17.76 -2.04 -1.34
CA LEU A 74 -18.26 -2.95 -0.28
C LEU A 74 -19.63 -3.52 -0.60
N GLY A 75 -20.46 -2.78 -1.35
CA GLY A 75 -21.77 -3.21 -1.81
C GLY A 75 -21.75 -4.03 -3.10
N ASN A 76 -20.57 -4.30 -3.69
CA ASN A 76 -20.38 -5.00 -4.97
C ASN A 76 -21.32 -4.48 -6.09
N GLN A 77 -21.41 -3.16 -6.20
CA GLN A 77 -22.30 -2.51 -7.16
C GLN A 77 -21.69 -2.57 -8.58
N PRO A 78 -22.53 -2.72 -9.63
CA PRO A 78 -22.04 -2.86 -11.01
C PRO A 78 -21.48 -1.55 -11.58
N GLU A 79 -21.87 -0.42 -11.00
CA GLU A 79 -21.50 0.92 -11.44
C GLU A 79 -20.76 1.66 -10.33
N LEU A 80 -19.77 2.44 -10.74
CA LEU A 80 -18.94 3.28 -9.88
C LEU A 80 -18.78 4.64 -10.58
N ASP A 81 -19.22 5.71 -9.94
CA ASP A 81 -18.88 7.06 -10.39
C ASP A 81 -17.39 7.30 -10.11
N LEU A 82 -16.57 7.25 -11.16
CA LEU A 82 -15.11 7.31 -11.06
C LEU A 82 -14.62 8.65 -10.50
N GLU A 83 -15.31 9.76 -10.79
CA GLU A 83 -14.92 11.08 -10.31
C GLU A 83 -15.18 11.20 -8.81
N LYS A 84 -16.36 10.78 -8.34
CA LYS A 84 -16.68 10.76 -6.89
C LYS A 84 -15.77 9.79 -6.14
N ALA A 85 -15.52 8.61 -6.70
CA ALA A 85 -14.63 7.63 -6.10
C ALA A 85 -13.19 8.15 -6.01
N ALA A 86 -12.71 8.87 -7.05
CA ALA A 86 -11.41 9.53 -7.01
C ALA A 86 -11.36 10.59 -5.91
N GLN A 87 -12.39 11.43 -5.82
CA GLN A 87 -12.48 12.47 -4.80
C GLN A 87 -12.46 11.88 -3.39
N ASP A 88 -13.22 10.81 -3.11
CA ASP A 88 -13.22 10.15 -1.80
C ASP A 88 -11.83 9.66 -1.37
N VAL A 89 -11.06 9.10 -2.32
CA VAL A 89 -9.71 8.60 -2.07
C VAL A 89 -8.72 9.73 -1.86
N VAL A 90 -8.81 10.81 -2.66
CA VAL A 90 -7.97 12.00 -2.51
C VAL A 90 -8.26 12.73 -1.21
N ASP A 91 -9.53 12.88 -0.83
CA ASP A 91 -9.94 13.49 0.44
C ASP A 91 -9.41 12.71 1.65
N ALA A 92 -9.42 11.38 1.58
CA ALA A 92 -8.80 10.54 2.60
C ALA A 92 -7.29 10.82 2.70
N ALA A 93 -6.59 10.92 1.57
CA ALA A 93 -5.16 11.24 1.57
C ALA A 93 -4.86 12.64 2.13
N LEU A 94 -5.69 13.64 1.80
CA LEU A 94 -5.59 14.99 2.34
C LEU A 94 -5.84 15.01 3.85
N ALA A 95 -6.86 14.30 4.34
CA ALA A 95 -7.13 14.16 5.76
C ALA A 95 -5.95 13.52 6.51
N LEU A 96 -5.30 12.52 5.90
CA LEU A 96 -4.08 11.92 6.44
C LEU A 96 -2.93 12.94 6.51
N LYS A 97 -2.71 13.72 5.44
CA LYS A 97 -1.68 14.78 5.41
C LYS A 97 -1.91 15.83 6.49
N GLN A 98 -3.16 16.25 6.69
CA GLN A 98 -3.51 17.22 7.74
C GLN A 98 -3.20 16.68 9.14
N ARG A 99 -3.48 15.40 9.39
CA ARG A 99 -3.21 14.75 10.68
C ARG A 99 -1.74 14.44 10.92
N ALA A 100 -0.97 14.20 9.87
CA ALA A 100 0.46 13.89 9.94
C ALA A 100 1.26 14.70 8.88
N PRO A 101 1.51 16.01 9.11
CA PRO A 101 2.12 16.87 8.10
C PRO A 101 3.51 16.42 7.63
N GLY A 102 4.29 15.79 8.51
CA GLY A 102 5.64 15.26 8.21
C GLY A 102 5.66 13.93 7.47
N LEU A 103 4.51 13.33 7.19
CA LEU A 103 4.40 12.06 6.48
C LEU A 103 4.84 12.22 5.02
N GLN A 104 5.60 11.23 4.53
CA GLN A 104 6.23 11.25 3.20
C GLN A 104 5.66 10.14 2.31
N SER A 105 5.56 8.92 2.86
CA SER A 105 5.12 7.75 2.11
C SER A 105 3.78 7.19 2.60
N VAL A 106 2.95 6.75 1.66
CA VAL A 106 1.68 6.06 1.91
C VAL A 106 1.66 4.68 1.25
N VAL A 107 1.25 3.66 1.99
CA VAL A 107 0.89 2.36 1.44
C VAL A 107 -0.59 2.36 1.08
N LEU A 108 -0.91 2.02 -0.17
CA LEU A 108 -2.26 1.76 -0.66
C LEU A 108 -2.61 0.30 -0.32
N GLU A 109 -3.36 0.12 0.77
CA GLU A 109 -3.76 -1.20 1.26
C GLU A 109 -4.87 -1.81 0.41
N CYS A 110 -5.87 -1.02 0.03
CA CYS A 110 -6.95 -1.50 -0.82
C CYS A 110 -6.47 -1.68 -2.27
N THR A 111 -6.72 -2.86 -2.85
CA THR A 111 -6.33 -3.19 -4.24
C THR A 111 -7.04 -2.36 -5.29
N ASN A 112 -8.13 -1.66 -4.94
CA ASN A 112 -8.86 -0.76 -5.82
C ASN A 112 -8.35 0.69 -5.77
N MET A 113 -7.41 1.03 -4.89
CA MET A 113 -6.82 2.38 -4.79
C MET A 113 -5.70 2.72 -5.80
N PRO A 114 -4.92 1.77 -6.37
CA PRO A 114 -3.84 2.11 -7.30
C PRO A 114 -4.20 3.00 -8.49
N PRO A 115 -5.40 2.90 -9.12
CA PRO A 115 -5.79 3.82 -10.20
C PRO A 115 -5.82 5.30 -9.79
N TYR A 116 -5.98 5.60 -8.50
CA TYR A 116 -6.07 6.97 -7.98
C TYR A 116 -4.73 7.52 -7.48
N ARG A 117 -3.64 6.76 -7.63
CA ARG A 117 -2.27 7.12 -7.23
C ARG A 117 -1.90 8.53 -7.66
N GLN A 118 -2.06 8.86 -8.94
CA GLN A 118 -1.63 10.15 -9.47
C GLN A 118 -2.35 11.32 -8.79
N GLY A 119 -3.65 11.20 -8.55
CA GLY A 119 -4.43 12.22 -7.84
C GLY A 119 -3.97 12.38 -6.39
N ILE A 120 -3.71 11.28 -5.69
CA ILE A 120 -3.17 11.30 -4.32
C ILE A 120 -1.82 12.04 -4.29
N GLU A 121 -0.88 11.63 -5.15
CA GLU A 121 0.49 12.18 -5.15
C GLU A 121 0.49 13.68 -5.50
N GLN A 122 -0.32 14.10 -6.48
CA GLN A 122 -0.46 15.51 -6.85
C GLN A 122 -1.06 16.37 -5.73
N ALA A 123 -2.10 15.88 -5.05
CA ALA A 123 -2.79 16.65 -4.02
C ALA A 123 -2.00 16.74 -2.71
N THR A 124 -1.16 15.76 -2.41
CA THR A 124 -0.52 15.62 -1.07
C THR A 124 1.00 15.73 -1.08
N GLY A 125 1.63 15.50 -2.24
CA GLY A 125 3.08 15.32 -2.36
C GLY A 125 3.59 13.99 -1.77
N PHE A 126 2.71 13.06 -1.38
CA PHE A 126 3.14 11.76 -0.89
C PHE A 126 3.78 10.93 -2.00
N LYS A 127 4.64 9.99 -1.62
CA LYS A 127 5.02 8.86 -2.46
C LYS A 127 4.11 7.68 -2.12
N THR A 128 3.43 7.10 -3.10
CA THR A 128 2.54 5.97 -2.82
C THR A 128 3.18 4.60 -3.13
N PHE A 129 2.75 3.56 -2.43
CA PHE A 129 3.25 2.19 -2.58
C PHE A 129 2.06 1.22 -2.57
N SER A 130 1.91 0.42 -3.60
CA SER A 130 0.87 -0.59 -3.73
C SER A 130 1.47 -1.99 -3.77
N LEU A 131 0.63 -3.03 -3.76
CA LEU A 131 1.11 -4.41 -3.87
C LEU A 131 1.95 -4.61 -5.13
N ALA A 132 1.57 -3.98 -6.25
CA ALA A 132 2.27 -4.09 -7.53
C ALA A 132 3.70 -3.52 -7.51
N ASP A 133 4.01 -2.64 -6.55
CA ASP A 133 5.33 -2.01 -6.41
C ASP A 133 6.30 -2.86 -5.57
N ASP A 134 5.85 -3.97 -5.00
CA ASP A 134 6.70 -4.82 -4.19
C ASP A 134 7.75 -5.52 -5.05
N ALA A 135 9.00 -5.06 -4.94
CA ALA A 135 10.12 -5.57 -5.70
C ALA A 135 10.33 -7.09 -5.60
N ARG A 136 9.84 -7.74 -4.55
CA ARG A 136 9.89 -9.20 -4.39
C ARG A 136 8.94 -9.94 -5.35
N LEU A 137 7.84 -9.32 -5.81
CA LEU A 137 6.97 -9.87 -6.87
C LEU A 137 7.64 -9.84 -8.24
N LEU A 138 8.51 -8.86 -8.48
CA LEU A 138 9.18 -8.67 -9.77
C LEU A 138 10.51 -9.43 -9.87
N LYS A 139 11.10 -9.84 -8.73
CA LYS A 139 12.37 -10.60 -8.68
C LYS A 139 12.38 -11.86 -9.57
N PRO A 140 11.32 -12.69 -9.65
CA PRO A 140 11.30 -13.86 -10.53
C PRO A 140 11.37 -13.52 -12.03
N PHE A 141 11.05 -12.28 -12.42
CA PHE A 141 10.92 -11.85 -13.81
C PHE A 141 12.02 -10.88 -14.25
N ARG A 142 12.97 -10.53 -13.38
CA ARG A 142 14.15 -9.77 -13.78
C ARG A 142 15.11 -10.71 -14.53
N GLN A 143 15.27 -10.49 -15.83
CA GLN A 143 16.29 -11.16 -16.63
C GLN A 143 17.67 -10.91 -16.00
N ALA A 144 18.49 -11.96 -15.92
CA ALA A 144 19.89 -11.83 -15.55
C ALA A 144 20.59 -10.89 -16.55
N PRO A 145 21.55 -10.05 -16.11
CA PRO A 145 22.35 -9.27 -17.04
C PRO A 145 23.02 -10.21 -18.06
N PRO A 146 23.13 -9.83 -19.34
CA PRO A 146 23.81 -10.64 -20.33
C PRO A 146 25.25 -10.91 -19.87
N LEU A 147 25.69 -12.17 -19.99
CA LEU A 147 27.07 -12.56 -19.68
C LEU A 147 28.04 -11.70 -20.53
N PRO A 148 29.17 -11.25 -19.95
CA PRO A 148 30.15 -10.50 -20.72
C PRO A 148 30.68 -11.39 -21.85
N LEU A 149 30.58 -10.88 -23.08
CA LEU A 149 31.23 -11.49 -24.24
C LEU A 149 32.74 -11.44 -24.01
N HIS A 150 33.33 -12.57 -23.61
CA HIS A 150 34.77 -12.72 -23.68
C HIS A 150 35.18 -12.62 -25.15
N SER A 151 35.93 -11.57 -25.47
CA SER A 151 36.61 -11.40 -26.75
C SER A 151 37.56 -12.58 -26.96
N LEU A 152 37.20 -13.50 -27.85
CA LEU A 152 38.16 -14.40 -28.46
C LEU A 152 38.95 -13.60 -29.50
N GLY A 153 40.24 -13.46 -29.25
CA GLY A 153 41.22 -12.94 -30.20
C GLY A 153 41.55 -13.94 -31.30
#